data_AF-A0AAV6VG18-F1
#
_entry.id   AF-A0AAV6VG18-F1
#
_cell.length_a   1.000
_cell.length_b   1.000
_cell.length_c   1.000
_cell.angle_alpha   90.00
_cell.angle_beta   90.00
_cell.angle_gamma   90.00
#
_symmetry.space_group_name_H-M   'P 1'
#
loop_
_entity.id
_entity.type
_entity.pdbx_description
1 polymer ?
#
loop_
_entity_poly.entity_id
_entity_poly.type
_entity_poly.pdbx_seq_one_letter_code
_entity_poly.pdbx_strand_id
1 'polypeptide(L)'
;MAGVKRQSSSKDRQRSSREQKWQTSPSKNTGGAGKKPLPEPTSVQSVIVMLVMHVCRRIVLFETELKIAVYLGALFFGSLICDFAPIPRSYFSRKSNFLNQYFVKWGWAWTFLSVSVFLALTSWVYCCGNREKVKKHFWRLVIGSLMWFSWTKSFVLFEAYTSTCMSGKYNTKTSCLLAGSYWRGFDISGHAFLLIYCSLLIAEEAKSIRGWERIGDLIRNEEFDDESPLKPLTEVELTHLRDHYFKFTPYVRSTFIWLTLLSIVWDVMLVATIIYFHSMVQKVVGGSIAILTWYFTYKWWFKQPNSPGLPGQGCFKYTELQVQAKKISAFQSFGPQ
;
A
#
# COMPACT_ATOMS: atom_id res chain seq x y z
N MET A 1 6.31 -91.00 -45.24
CA MET A 1 4.96 -90.39 -45.11
C MET A 1 5.16 -88.88 -45.25
N ALA A 2 4.97 -88.33 -46.46
CA ALA A 2 3.79 -87.53 -46.85
C ALA A 2 3.66 -86.25 -46.00
N GLY A 3 3.69 -85.02 -46.52
CA GLY A 3 3.75 -84.56 -47.90
C GLY A 3 3.90 -83.03 -47.97
N VAL A 4 4.42 -82.64 -49.12
CA VAL A 4 4.57 -81.31 -49.74
C VAL A 4 3.28 -80.46 -49.75
N LYS A 5 3.45 -79.12 -49.79
CA LYS A 5 2.70 -78.06 -50.55
C LYS A 5 2.20 -76.94 -49.63
N ARG A 6 2.24 -75.63 -49.95
CA ARG A 6 2.50 -74.89 -51.21
C ARG A 6 2.72 -73.39 -50.90
N GLN A 7 3.40 -72.71 -51.82
CA GLN A 7 3.60 -71.26 -51.96
C GLN A 7 2.32 -70.47 -52.29
N SER A 8 2.29 -69.16 -51.95
CA SER A 8 2.01 -68.01 -52.86
C SER A 8 2.29 -66.69 -52.11
N SER A 9 3.24 -65.82 -52.46
CA SER A 9 3.28 -64.84 -53.57
C SER A 9 2.22 -63.72 -53.53
N SER A 10 2.60 -62.53 -53.05
CA SER A 10 2.31 -61.18 -53.63
C SER A 10 3.13 -60.14 -52.84
N LYS A 11 4.15 -59.50 -53.44
CA LYS A 11 4.19 -58.26 -54.24
C LYS A 11 4.31 -56.94 -53.44
N ASP A 12 5.36 -56.21 -53.82
CA ASP A 12 5.53 -54.74 -53.87
C ASP A 12 5.88 -53.97 -52.57
N ARG A 13 7.12 -53.42 -52.53
CA ARG A 13 7.50 -51.98 -52.60
C ARG A 13 6.92 -51.16 -51.42
N GLN A 14 7.69 -50.44 -50.60
CA GLN A 14 8.57 -49.33 -51.00
C GLN A 14 9.27 -48.71 -49.77
N ARG A 15 10.53 -48.27 -49.98
CA ARG A 15 11.18 -47.03 -49.49
C ARG A 15 11.29 -46.66 -47.99
N SER A 16 12.56 -46.50 -47.58
CA SER A 16 13.18 -45.30 -46.97
C SER A 16 12.72 -44.93 -45.54
N SER A 17 13.58 -44.62 -44.56
CA SER A 17 14.60 -43.56 -44.61
C SER A 17 15.51 -43.60 -43.38
N ARG A 18 16.77 -43.19 -43.56
CA ARG A 18 17.83 -42.99 -42.57
C ARG A 18 17.45 -41.97 -41.49
N GLU A 19 17.75 -42.29 -40.23
CA GLU A 19 17.77 -41.33 -39.11
C GLU A 19 19.08 -40.51 -39.15
N GLN A 20 18.95 -39.18 -39.14
CA GLN A 20 20.08 -38.23 -39.04
C GLN A 20 19.98 -37.41 -37.76
N LYS A 21 21.08 -37.50 -37.02
CA LYS A 21 21.55 -36.76 -35.85
C LYS A 21 21.60 -35.25 -36.12
N TRP A 22 21.05 -34.41 -35.23
CA TRP A 22 21.27 -32.96 -35.25
C TRP A 22 21.63 -32.43 -33.87
N GLN A 23 22.91 -32.08 -33.71
CA GLN A 23 23.36 -31.02 -32.81
C GLN A 23 23.48 -29.74 -33.65
N THR A 24 22.91 -28.63 -33.20
CA THR A 24 23.23 -27.29 -33.71
C THR A 24 23.21 -26.26 -32.59
N SER A 25 24.33 -25.55 -32.47
CA SER A 25 24.55 -24.33 -31.70
C SER A 25 23.54 -23.21 -32.07
N PRO A 26 23.32 -22.21 -31.20
CA PRO A 26 22.31 -21.18 -31.43
C PRO A 26 22.73 -20.23 -32.56
N SER A 27 21.96 -20.25 -33.64
CA SER A 27 22.02 -19.26 -34.71
C SER A 27 21.48 -17.92 -34.19
N LYS A 28 22.27 -16.84 -34.31
CA LYS A 28 21.78 -15.46 -34.27
C LYS A 28 20.81 -15.26 -35.43
N ASN A 29 19.51 -15.28 -35.16
CA ASN A 29 18.50 -14.86 -36.12
C ASN A 29 18.39 -13.34 -36.12
N THR A 30 18.93 -12.72 -37.16
CA THR A 30 18.53 -11.40 -37.64
C THR A 30 17.29 -11.55 -38.54
N GLY A 31 16.19 -10.87 -38.19
CA GLY A 31 15.10 -10.59 -39.13
C GLY A 31 13.78 -11.33 -38.87
N GLY A 32 12.86 -10.67 -38.19
CA GLY A 32 11.45 -11.04 -38.09
C GLY A 32 10.81 -10.41 -36.86
N ALA A 33 10.22 -9.23 -37.00
CA ALA A 33 9.46 -8.58 -35.93
C ALA A 33 8.31 -9.50 -35.49
N GLY A 34 8.53 -10.25 -34.42
CA GLY A 34 7.51 -11.06 -33.78
C GLY A 34 6.34 -10.17 -33.36
N LYS A 35 5.11 -10.60 -33.65
CA LYS A 35 3.92 -9.89 -33.21
C LYS A 35 3.85 -9.95 -31.68
N LYS A 36 3.56 -8.82 -31.04
CA LYS A 36 3.39 -8.74 -29.58
C LYS A 36 2.36 -9.78 -29.11
N PRO A 37 2.62 -10.52 -28.02
CA PRO A 37 1.68 -11.50 -27.49
C PRO A 37 0.37 -10.81 -27.06
N LEU A 38 -0.76 -11.40 -27.46
CA LEU A 38 -2.08 -10.93 -27.06
C LEU A 38 -2.31 -11.18 -25.57
N PRO A 39 -3.02 -10.29 -24.85
CA PRO A 39 -3.49 -10.59 -23.50
C PRO A 39 -4.43 -11.79 -23.48
N GLU A 40 -4.37 -12.58 -22.41
CA GLU A 40 -5.30 -13.69 -22.17
C GLU A 40 -6.76 -13.18 -22.07
N PRO A 41 -7.75 -14.00 -22.46
CA PRO A 41 -9.15 -13.61 -22.38
C PRO A 41 -9.57 -13.30 -20.94
N THR A 42 -10.18 -12.13 -20.74
CA THR A 42 -10.61 -11.65 -19.42
C THR A 42 -11.81 -12.45 -18.89
N SER A 43 -11.62 -13.18 -17.79
CA SER A 43 -12.70 -13.87 -17.06
C SER A 43 -13.65 -12.89 -16.34
N VAL A 44 -14.91 -13.27 -16.14
CA VAL A 44 -15.89 -12.47 -15.37
C VAL A 44 -15.38 -12.16 -13.95
N GLN A 45 -14.70 -13.13 -13.31
CA GLN A 45 -14.11 -12.93 -11.99
C GLN A 45 -13.02 -11.86 -11.99
N SER A 46 -12.20 -11.78 -13.05
CA SER A 46 -11.15 -10.77 -13.13
C SER A 46 -11.72 -9.38 -13.40
N VAL A 47 -12.84 -9.27 -14.12
CA VAL A 47 -13.58 -7.99 -14.26
C VAL A 47 -14.06 -7.48 -12.91
N ILE A 48 -14.69 -8.33 -12.10
CA ILE A 48 -15.18 -7.95 -10.76
C ILE A 48 -14.02 -7.49 -9.87
N VAL A 49 -12.92 -8.25 -9.84
CA VAL A 49 -11.71 -7.87 -9.08
C VAL A 49 -11.16 -6.54 -9.55
N MET A 50 -11.10 -6.28 -10.86
CA MET A 50 -10.65 -4.98 -11.39
C MET A 50 -11.56 -3.83 -10.97
N LEU A 51 -12.89 -4.03 -10.93
CA LEU A 51 -13.84 -3.03 -10.45
C LEU A 51 -13.63 -2.73 -8.96
N VAL A 52 -13.53 -3.77 -8.12
CA VAL A 52 -13.24 -3.61 -6.68
C VAL A 52 -11.92 -2.87 -6.48
N MET A 53 -10.86 -3.26 -7.20
CA MET A 53 -9.56 -2.59 -7.12
C MET A 53 -9.64 -1.13 -7.57
N HIS A 54 -10.49 -0.79 -8.55
CA HIS A 54 -10.72 0.60 -8.96
C HIS A 54 -11.32 1.41 -7.81
N VAL A 55 -12.36 0.89 -7.15
CA VAL A 55 -12.99 1.53 -5.99
C VAL A 55 -12.01 1.67 -4.82
N CYS A 56 -11.29 0.60 -4.47
CA CYS A 56 -10.28 0.63 -3.41
C CYS A 56 -9.19 1.68 -3.66
N ARG A 57 -8.69 1.79 -4.91
CA ARG A 57 -7.72 2.83 -5.30
C ARG A 57 -8.30 4.24 -5.14
N ARG A 58 -9.56 4.46 -5.50
CA ARG A 58 -10.22 5.77 -5.34
C ARG A 58 -10.33 6.18 -3.86
N ILE A 59 -10.56 5.22 -2.97
CA ILE A 59 -10.68 5.47 -1.52
C ILE A 59 -9.30 5.70 -0.88
N VAL A 60 -8.38 4.75 -1.00
CA VAL A 60 -7.07 4.82 -0.29
C VAL A 60 -6.12 5.82 -0.92
N LEU A 61 -6.06 5.88 -2.24
CA LEU A 61 -5.11 6.73 -2.98
C LEU A 61 -5.70 8.07 -3.38
N PHE A 62 -6.79 8.48 -2.71
CA PHE A 62 -7.30 9.83 -2.77
C PHE A 62 -6.16 10.82 -2.52
N GLU A 63 -6.18 11.96 -3.22
CA GLU A 63 -5.07 12.91 -3.17
C GLU A 63 -4.79 13.30 -1.72
N THR A 64 -3.56 13.04 -1.27
CA THR A 64 -3.24 13.14 0.15
C THR A 64 -3.40 14.57 0.68
N GLU A 65 -3.13 15.58 -0.16
CA GLU A 65 -3.35 16.98 0.18
C GLU A 65 -4.84 17.30 0.41
N LEU A 66 -5.71 16.79 -0.46
CA LEU A 66 -7.16 16.95 -0.30
C LEU A 66 -7.69 16.16 0.90
N LYS A 67 -7.14 14.96 1.14
CA LYS A 67 -7.46 14.14 2.33
C LYS A 67 -7.12 14.89 3.62
N ILE A 68 -5.97 15.57 3.66
CA ILE A 68 -5.55 16.40 4.79
C ILE A 68 -6.48 17.60 4.98
N ALA A 69 -6.84 18.30 3.89
CA ALA A 69 -7.79 19.40 3.96
C ALA A 69 -9.16 18.94 4.51
N VAL A 70 -9.65 17.78 4.06
CA VAL A 70 -10.88 17.16 4.58
C VAL A 70 -10.75 16.84 6.07
N TYR A 71 -9.65 16.25 6.51
CA TYR A 71 -9.45 15.95 7.94
C TYR A 71 -9.36 17.19 8.81
N LEU A 72 -8.61 18.21 8.40
CA LEU A 72 -8.51 19.47 9.15
C LEU A 72 -9.86 20.20 9.19
N GLY A 73 -10.56 20.26 8.05
CA GLY A 73 -11.90 20.83 7.97
C GLY A 73 -12.90 20.09 8.87
N ALA A 74 -12.89 18.75 8.84
CA ALA A 74 -13.75 17.94 9.68
C ALA A 74 -13.41 18.08 11.17
N LEU A 75 -12.12 18.12 11.53
CA LEU A 75 -11.68 18.34 12.91
C LEU A 75 -12.07 19.73 13.42
N PHE A 76 -11.97 20.76 12.59
CA PHE A 76 -12.28 22.12 12.99
C PHE A 76 -13.80 22.36 12.99
N PHE A 77 -14.43 22.34 11.82
CA PHE A 77 -15.86 22.65 11.66
C PHE A 77 -16.76 21.59 12.29
N GLY A 78 -16.43 20.31 12.11
CA GLY A 78 -17.20 19.21 12.68
C GLY A 78 -17.18 19.24 14.21
N SER A 79 -16.01 19.51 14.82
CA SER A 79 -15.94 19.63 16.28
C SER A 79 -16.62 20.89 16.78
N LEU A 80 -16.51 22.02 16.08
CA LEU A 80 -17.20 23.26 16.44
C LEU A 80 -18.72 23.06 16.48
N ILE A 81 -19.28 22.44 15.42
CA ILE A 81 -20.70 22.13 15.35
C ILE A 81 -21.11 21.21 16.49
N CYS A 82 -20.36 20.14 16.77
CA CYS A 82 -20.70 19.18 17.83
C CYS A 82 -20.52 19.76 19.24
N ASP A 83 -19.62 20.72 19.44
CA ASP A 83 -19.43 21.40 20.71
C ASP A 83 -20.61 22.35 21.02
N PHE A 84 -21.23 22.97 20.00
CA PHE A 84 -22.44 23.81 20.15
C PHE A 84 -23.77 23.03 20.08
N ALA A 85 -23.83 21.97 19.29
CA ALA A 85 -25.01 21.14 19.07
C ALA A 85 -24.64 19.66 19.36
N PRO A 86 -24.57 19.26 20.64
CA PRO A 86 -24.13 17.93 21.02
C PRO A 86 -25.11 16.87 20.50
N ILE A 87 -24.60 15.94 19.71
CA ILE A 87 -25.37 14.82 19.16
C ILE A 87 -25.73 13.85 20.29
N PRO A 88 -26.99 13.34 20.35
CA PRO A 88 -27.41 12.41 21.39
C PRO A 88 -26.56 11.14 21.42
N ARG A 89 -26.48 10.53 22.59
CA ARG A 89 -25.65 9.34 22.82
C ARG A 89 -26.06 8.19 21.89
N SER A 90 -25.10 7.67 21.15
CA SER A 90 -25.27 6.50 20.26
C SER A 90 -24.32 5.36 20.64
N TYR A 91 -24.32 4.27 19.87
CA TYR A 91 -23.36 3.17 20.00
C TYR A 91 -21.90 3.65 20.06
N PHE A 92 -21.54 4.60 19.18
CA PHE A 92 -20.19 5.15 19.07
C PHE A 92 -19.76 6.01 20.26
N SER A 93 -20.70 6.54 21.04
CA SER A 93 -20.39 7.31 22.25
C SER A 93 -19.85 6.44 23.39
N ARG A 94 -20.11 5.13 23.37
CA ARG A 94 -19.68 4.21 24.42
C ARG A 94 -18.22 3.83 24.22
N LYS A 95 -17.35 4.18 25.18
CA LYS A 95 -15.92 3.79 25.13
C LYS A 95 -15.70 2.26 25.09
N SER A 96 -16.68 1.47 25.54
CA SER A 96 -16.65 0.00 25.55
C SER A 96 -17.13 -0.65 24.25
N ASN A 97 -17.48 0.13 23.22
CA ASN A 97 -17.94 -0.44 21.95
C ASN A 97 -16.84 -1.28 21.25
N PHE A 98 -17.26 -2.24 20.43
CA PHE A 98 -16.36 -3.22 19.80
C PHE A 98 -15.26 -2.55 18.97
N LEU A 99 -15.62 -1.55 18.16
CA LEU A 99 -14.67 -0.83 17.30
C LEU A 99 -13.63 -0.08 18.15
N ASN A 100 -14.05 0.55 19.24
CA ASN A 100 -13.10 1.25 20.11
C ASN A 100 -12.16 0.29 20.85
N GLN A 101 -12.69 -0.82 21.38
CA GLN A 101 -11.91 -1.77 22.17
C GLN A 101 -10.91 -2.58 21.33
N TYR A 102 -11.33 -3.03 20.14
CA TYR A 102 -10.50 -3.91 19.31
C TYR A 102 -9.76 -3.18 18.21
N PHE A 103 -10.38 -2.18 17.55
CA PHE A 103 -9.72 -1.47 16.47
C PHE A 103 -8.92 -0.28 16.97
N VAL A 104 -9.55 0.67 17.67
CA VAL A 104 -8.85 1.94 17.97
C VAL A 104 -7.74 1.77 19.00
N LYS A 105 -7.98 1.03 20.09
CA LYS A 105 -6.94 0.74 21.10
C LYS A 105 -5.72 0.04 20.52
N TRP A 106 -5.93 -0.88 19.58
CA TRP A 106 -4.87 -1.63 18.90
C TRP A 106 -4.59 -1.07 17.51
N GLY A 107 -4.96 0.18 17.24
CA GLY A 107 -5.01 0.73 15.89
C GLY A 107 -3.64 0.76 15.20
N TRP A 108 -2.60 1.05 15.99
CA TRP A 108 -1.22 0.96 15.52
C TRP A 108 -0.83 -0.48 15.16
N ALA A 109 -1.17 -1.46 16.00
CA ALA A 109 -0.81 -2.86 15.76
C ALA A 109 -1.48 -3.40 14.47
N TRP A 110 -2.75 -3.09 14.25
CA TRP A 110 -3.46 -3.46 13.02
C TRP A 110 -2.85 -2.82 11.78
N THR A 111 -2.53 -1.52 11.86
CA THR A 111 -1.90 -0.78 10.76
C THR A 111 -0.51 -1.32 10.47
N PHE A 112 0.33 -1.50 11.50
CA PHE A 112 1.67 -2.04 11.39
C PHE A 112 1.68 -3.42 10.75
N LEU A 113 0.85 -4.35 11.24
CA LEU A 113 0.78 -5.71 10.70
C LEU A 113 0.32 -5.70 9.24
N SER A 114 -0.77 -4.99 8.94
CA SER A 114 -1.36 -4.99 7.60
C SER A 114 -0.43 -4.34 6.57
N VAL A 115 0.20 -3.22 6.93
CA VAL A 115 1.17 -2.53 6.08
C VAL A 115 2.45 -3.37 5.95
N SER A 116 2.91 -4.05 7.00
CA SER A 116 4.08 -4.95 6.93
C SER A 116 3.89 -6.05 5.89
N VAL A 117 2.73 -6.72 5.90
CA VAL A 117 2.44 -7.79 4.94
C VAL A 117 2.38 -7.24 3.52
N PHE A 118 1.67 -6.14 3.30
CA PHE A 118 1.57 -5.51 1.99
C PHE A 118 2.94 -5.03 1.49
N LEU A 119 3.76 -4.42 2.36
CA LEU A 119 5.11 -3.96 2.05
C LEU A 119 6.03 -5.13 1.74
N ALA A 120 5.97 -6.23 2.49
CA ALA A 120 6.76 -7.43 2.23
C ALA A 120 6.47 -7.99 0.83
N LEU A 121 5.19 -8.17 0.50
CA LEU A 121 4.77 -8.73 -0.78
C LEU A 121 5.15 -7.81 -1.95
N THR A 122 4.91 -6.51 -1.82
CA THR A 122 5.19 -5.56 -2.90
C THR A 122 6.68 -5.34 -3.10
N SER A 123 7.43 -5.06 -2.03
CA SER A 123 8.87 -4.79 -2.11
C SER A 123 9.68 -6.01 -2.54
N TRP A 124 9.26 -7.22 -2.18
CA TRP A 124 9.92 -8.43 -2.68
C TRP A 124 9.91 -8.52 -4.22
N VAL A 125 8.82 -8.08 -4.83
CA VAL A 125 8.64 -8.07 -6.29
C VAL A 125 9.41 -6.90 -6.92
N TYR A 126 9.13 -5.64 -6.55
CA TYR A 126 9.72 -4.50 -7.24
C TYR A 126 11.21 -4.26 -6.91
N CYS A 127 11.72 -4.83 -5.81
CA CYS A 127 13.16 -4.87 -5.51
C CYS A 127 13.86 -6.12 -6.06
N CYS A 128 13.18 -6.95 -6.86
CA CYS A 128 13.75 -8.12 -7.52
C CYS A 128 14.52 -9.06 -6.58
N GLY A 129 14.02 -9.28 -5.36
CA GLY A 129 14.66 -10.14 -4.36
C GLY A 129 15.87 -9.52 -3.62
N ASN A 130 16.24 -8.28 -3.92
CA ASN A 130 17.34 -7.59 -3.24
C ASN A 130 16.96 -7.26 -1.78
N ARG A 131 17.50 -8.03 -0.84
CA ARG A 131 17.22 -7.92 0.59
C ARG A 131 17.59 -6.57 1.19
N GLU A 132 18.64 -5.91 0.70
CA GLU A 132 19.06 -4.60 1.23
C GLU A 132 18.04 -3.52 0.88
N LYS A 133 17.56 -3.51 -0.38
CA LYS A 133 16.49 -2.60 -0.81
C LYS A 133 15.20 -2.87 -0.02
N VAL A 134 14.80 -4.13 0.13
CA VAL A 134 13.63 -4.51 0.94
C VAL A 134 13.76 -4.03 2.38
N LYS A 135 14.91 -4.26 3.03
CA LYS A 135 15.18 -3.76 4.40
C LYS A 135 15.06 -2.24 4.50
N LYS A 136 15.49 -1.48 3.49
CA LYS A 136 15.29 -0.02 3.45
C LYS A 136 13.80 0.34 3.52
N HIS A 137 12.92 -0.36 2.81
CA HIS A 137 11.47 -0.10 2.94
C HIS A 137 10.92 -0.38 4.34
N PHE A 138 11.39 -1.43 5.02
CA PHE A 138 10.98 -1.73 6.40
C PHE A 138 11.44 -0.67 7.41
N TRP A 139 12.56 0.03 7.16
CA TRP A 139 12.97 1.15 8.02
C TRP A 139 11.92 2.26 8.09
N ARG A 140 11.10 2.48 7.04
CA ARG A 140 9.98 3.44 7.13
C ARG A 140 8.98 3.06 8.21
N LEU A 141 8.67 1.77 8.33
CA LEU A 141 7.70 1.27 9.31
C LEU A 141 8.27 1.30 10.74
N VAL A 142 9.58 1.04 10.88
CA VAL A 142 10.29 1.23 12.15
C VAL A 142 10.27 2.69 12.57
N ILE A 143 10.63 3.61 11.67
CA ILE A 143 10.58 5.05 11.93
C ILE A 143 9.16 5.50 12.28
N GLY A 144 8.15 5.00 11.57
CA GLY A 144 6.75 5.29 11.88
C GLY A 144 6.34 4.82 13.27
N SER A 145 6.79 3.64 13.69
CA SER A 145 6.57 3.11 15.05
C SER A 145 7.23 3.98 16.11
N LEU A 146 8.46 4.42 15.86
CA LEU A 146 9.20 5.31 16.76
C LEU A 146 8.51 6.67 16.90
N MET A 147 8.03 7.25 15.80
CA MET A 147 7.29 8.52 15.82
C MET A 147 5.97 8.39 16.58
N TRP A 148 5.19 7.33 16.32
CA TRP A 148 3.97 7.06 17.07
C TRP A 148 4.23 6.89 18.57
N PHE A 149 5.23 6.09 18.94
CA PHE A 149 5.59 5.87 20.34
C PHE A 149 6.07 7.17 21.00
N SER A 150 6.92 7.94 20.33
CA SER A 150 7.42 9.22 20.82
C SER A 150 6.28 10.21 21.11
N TRP A 151 5.34 10.37 20.17
CA TRP A 151 4.22 11.28 20.34
C TRP A 151 3.24 10.81 21.42
N THR A 152 2.90 9.53 21.46
CA THR A 152 1.99 9.01 22.51
C THR A 152 2.58 9.18 23.91
N LYS A 153 3.90 9.00 24.08
CA LYS A 153 4.58 9.30 25.35
C LYS A 153 4.62 10.79 25.64
N SER A 154 4.87 11.62 24.63
CA SER A 154 4.88 13.07 24.77
C SER A 154 3.52 13.63 25.18
N PHE A 155 2.41 13.07 24.66
CA PHE A 155 1.06 13.49 25.04
C PHE A 155 0.75 13.17 26.50
N VAL A 156 1.14 11.98 26.97
CA VAL A 156 0.98 11.61 28.39
C VAL A 156 1.82 12.50 29.30
N LEU A 157 3.06 12.81 28.89
CA LEU A 157 3.92 13.73 29.64
C LEU A 157 3.34 15.16 29.66
N PHE A 158 2.81 15.63 28.53
CA PHE A 158 2.19 16.94 28.42
C PHE A 158 0.92 17.04 29.28
N GLU A 159 0.07 16.01 29.29
CA GLU A 159 -1.08 15.95 30.20
C GLU A 159 -0.59 16.01 31.66
N ALA A 160 0.41 15.20 32.03
CA ALA A 160 0.95 15.18 33.38
C ALA A 160 1.53 16.54 33.83
N TYR A 161 2.16 17.28 32.91
CA TYR A 161 2.73 18.61 33.18
C TYR A 161 1.66 19.70 33.31
N THR A 162 0.62 19.67 32.48
CA THR A 162 -0.42 20.72 32.43
C THR A 162 -1.59 20.47 33.38
N SER A 163 -1.67 19.29 33.97
CA SER A 163 -2.81 18.89 34.80
C SER A 163 -2.59 19.13 36.29
N THR A 164 -3.68 19.46 36.96
CA THR A 164 -3.73 19.69 38.40
C THR A 164 -5.00 19.09 38.99
N CYS A 165 -4.91 18.63 40.23
CA CYS A 165 -6.09 18.24 40.99
C CYS A 165 -6.78 19.48 41.54
N MET A 166 -8.09 19.60 41.39
CA MET A 166 -8.85 20.75 41.89
C MET A 166 -8.67 20.97 43.40
N SER A 167 -8.55 19.88 44.17
CA SER A 167 -8.34 19.95 45.62
C SER A 167 -6.91 20.38 46.00
N GLY A 168 -5.94 20.39 45.07
CA GLY A 168 -4.52 20.68 45.34
C GLY A 168 -3.77 19.67 46.21
N LYS A 169 -4.47 18.68 46.80
CA LYS A 169 -3.92 17.69 47.74
C LYS A 169 -3.27 16.47 47.09
N TYR A 170 -3.57 16.21 45.82
CA TYR A 170 -3.17 14.97 45.14
C TYR A 170 -2.43 15.28 43.84
N ASN A 171 -1.26 14.66 43.67
CA ASN A 171 -0.40 14.86 42.49
C ASN A 171 -0.66 13.83 41.37
N THR A 172 -1.55 12.86 41.59
CA THR A 172 -1.87 11.82 40.60
C THR A 172 -3.35 11.84 40.24
N LYS A 173 -3.63 11.63 38.95
CA LYS A 173 -4.99 11.56 38.40
C LYS A 173 -5.85 10.55 39.15
N THR A 174 -5.32 9.35 39.38
CA THR A 174 -6.03 8.28 40.07
C THR A 174 -6.39 8.67 41.50
N SER A 175 -5.44 9.20 42.28
CA SER A 175 -5.70 9.58 43.68
C SER A 175 -6.65 10.77 43.80
N CYS A 176 -6.56 11.74 42.87
CA CYS A 176 -7.47 12.87 42.81
C CYS A 176 -8.93 12.43 42.54
N LEU A 177 -9.11 11.55 41.54
CA LEU A 177 -10.44 11.05 41.16
C LEU A 177 -11.03 10.12 42.24
N LEU A 178 -10.20 9.29 42.88
CA LEU A 178 -10.62 8.43 44.00
C LEU A 178 -11.06 9.25 45.22
N ALA A 179 -10.43 10.39 45.45
CA ALA A 179 -10.83 11.34 46.48
C ALA A 179 -12.07 12.18 46.10
N GLY A 180 -12.78 11.84 45.02
CA GLY A 180 -13.96 12.56 44.54
C GLY A 180 -13.67 13.95 43.97
N SER A 181 -12.39 14.29 43.76
CA SER A 181 -11.99 15.59 43.21
C SER A 181 -11.87 15.54 41.69
N TYR A 182 -12.04 16.70 41.03
CA TYR A 182 -11.92 16.81 39.58
C TYR A 182 -10.47 17.01 39.13
N TRP A 183 -10.10 16.31 38.06
CA TRP A 183 -8.80 16.46 37.40
C TRP A 183 -8.93 17.43 36.22
N ARG A 184 -8.25 18.57 36.27
CA ARG A 184 -8.28 19.58 35.21
C ARG A 184 -6.92 19.61 34.52
N GLY A 185 -6.90 19.44 33.21
CA GLY A 185 -5.68 19.48 32.40
C GLY A 185 -5.98 19.47 30.91
N PHE A 186 -4.95 19.72 30.11
CA PHE A 186 -5.06 19.67 28.65
C PHE A 186 -4.62 18.30 28.15
N ASP A 187 -5.58 17.52 27.64
CA ASP A 187 -5.35 16.18 27.10
C ASP A 187 -5.40 16.21 25.58
N ILE A 188 -4.24 16.17 24.92
CA ILE A 188 -4.13 16.12 23.46
C ILE A 188 -4.81 14.83 22.97
N SER A 189 -5.70 14.92 21.97
CA SER A 189 -6.42 13.75 21.49
C SER A 189 -5.49 12.76 20.78
N GLY A 190 -4.99 11.77 21.53
CA GLY A 190 -4.20 10.67 21.00
C GLY A 190 -4.97 9.81 19.98
N HIS A 191 -6.31 9.77 20.08
CA HIS A 191 -7.17 9.07 19.13
C HIS A 191 -7.21 9.79 17.78
N ALA A 192 -7.41 11.11 17.78
CA ALA A 192 -7.38 11.91 16.55
C ALA A 192 -6.00 11.81 15.87
N PHE A 193 -4.92 11.91 16.66
CA PHE A 193 -3.56 11.68 16.17
C PHE A 193 -3.40 10.30 15.53
N LEU A 194 -3.72 9.23 16.27
CA LEU A 194 -3.49 7.86 15.82
C LEU A 194 -4.26 7.54 14.53
N LEU A 195 -5.54 7.93 14.46
CA LEU A 195 -6.41 7.61 13.32
C LEU A 195 -5.95 8.33 12.05
N ILE A 196 -5.63 9.63 12.14
CA ILE A 196 -5.11 10.40 11.01
C ILE A 196 -3.73 9.87 10.61
N TYR A 197 -2.84 9.62 11.58
CA TYR A 197 -1.50 9.12 11.31
C TYR A 197 -1.52 7.77 10.58
N CYS A 198 -2.33 6.82 11.06
CA CYS A 198 -2.48 5.50 10.42
C CYS A 198 -3.08 5.63 9.01
N SER A 199 -4.10 6.47 8.84
CA SER A 199 -4.75 6.65 7.54
C SER A 199 -3.80 7.28 6.50
N LEU A 200 -2.99 8.27 6.89
CA LEU A 200 -1.98 8.88 6.02
C LEU A 200 -0.83 7.92 5.70
N LEU A 201 -0.37 7.14 6.68
CA LEU A 201 0.67 6.12 6.48
C LEU A 201 0.20 5.05 5.50
N ILE A 202 -1.02 4.53 5.67
CA ILE A 202 -1.62 3.56 4.73
C ILE A 202 -1.70 4.17 3.33
N ALA A 203 -2.18 5.42 3.22
CA ALA A 203 -2.32 6.09 1.92
C ALA A 203 -0.97 6.28 1.20
N GLU A 204 0.13 6.51 1.91
CA GLU A 204 1.47 6.62 1.34
C GLU A 204 2.06 5.27 0.94
N GLU A 205 2.11 4.30 1.85
CA GLU A 205 2.70 2.98 1.56
C GLU A 205 1.94 2.26 0.43
N ALA A 206 0.63 2.45 0.37
CA ALA A 206 -0.22 1.90 -0.67
C ALA A 206 0.04 2.50 -2.06
N LYS A 207 0.75 3.64 -2.19
CA LYS A 207 1.10 4.21 -3.52
C LYS A 207 1.93 3.28 -4.38
N SER A 208 2.63 2.32 -3.78
CA SER A 208 3.36 1.26 -4.51
C SER A 208 2.45 0.42 -5.42
N ILE A 209 1.12 0.39 -5.22
CA ILE A 209 0.18 -0.28 -6.12
C ILE A 209 -0.06 0.51 -7.43
N ARG A 210 0.32 1.79 -7.48
CA ARG A 210 0.16 2.62 -8.69
C ARG A 210 1.07 2.08 -9.78
N GLY A 211 0.47 1.64 -10.88
CA GLY A 211 1.18 1.00 -11.98
C GLY A 211 1.54 -0.47 -11.73
N TRP A 212 1.02 -1.11 -10.67
CA TRP A 212 1.31 -2.52 -10.40
C TRP A 212 0.97 -3.44 -11.58
N GLU A 213 -0.23 -3.29 -12.15
CA GLU A 213 -0.68 -4.07 -13.32
C GLU A 213 0.24 -3.93 -14.53
N ARG A 214 0.89 -2.76 -14.66
CA ARG A 214 1.83 -2.46 -15.75
C ARG A 214 3.11 -3.30 -15.66
N ILE A 215 3.48 -3.79 -14.47
CA ILE A 215 4.64 -4.69 -14.32
C ILE A 215 4.42 -5.94 -15.17
N GLY A 216 3.20 -6.49 -15.21
CA GLY A 216 2.86 -7.62 -16.08
C GLY A 216 3.03 -7.30 -17.57
N ASP A 217 2.61 -6.11 -18.00
CA ASP A 217 2.81 -5.65 -19.39
C ASP A 217 4.29 -5.46 -19.73
N LEU A 218 5.09 -4.94 -18.79
CA LEU A 218 6.53 -4.79 -18.96
C LEU A 218 7.22 -6.15 -19.12
N ILE A 219 6.88 -7.13 -18.27
CA ILE A 219 7.43 -8.50 -18.35
C ILE A 219 7.05 -9.17 -19.68
N ARG A 220 5.81 -8.97 -20.15
CA ARG A 220 5.33 -9.60 -21.39
C ARG A 220 5.97 -9.01 -22.65
N ASN A 221 6.27 -7.70 -22.63
CA ASN A 221 6.77 -6.98 -23.80
C ASN A 221 8.29 -6.79 -23.80
N GLU A 222 9.01 -7.29 -22.79
CA GLU A 222 10.43 -7.04 -22.56
C GLU A 222 11.30 -7.44 -23.78
N GLU A 223 11.06 -8.61 -24.36
CA GLU A 223 11.77 -9.09 -25.57
C GLU A 223 11.52 -8.25 -26.84
N PHE A 224 10.46 -7.42 -26.85
CA PHE A 224 10.02 -6.66 -28.02
C PHE A 224 10.24 -5.14 -27.90
N ASP A 225 10.58 -4.66 -26.71
CA ASP A 225 10.68 -3.23 -26.40
C ASP A 225 12.13 -2.85 -26.08
N ASP A 226 12.78 -2.22 -27.04
CA ASP A 226 14.20 -1.90 -26.91
C ASP A 226 14.52 -0.86 -25.83
N GLU A 227 13.52 -0.08 -25.41
CA GLU A 227 13.63 0.94 -24.36
C GLU A 227 13.00 0.49 -23.04
N SER A 228 12.75 -0.81 -22.87
CA SER A 228 12.12 -1.34 -21.66
C SER A 228 12.91 -0.95 -20.40
N PRO A 229 12.23 -0.45 -19.33
CA PRO A 229 12.87 -0.16 -18.05
C PRO A 229 13.39 -1.43 -17.33
N LEU A 230 13.11 -2.61 -17.90
CA LEU A 230 13.60 -3.89 -17.39
C LEU A 230 15.01 -4.25 -17.89
N LYS A 231 15.49 -3.69 -19.00
CA LYS A 231 16.80 -4.03 -19.60
C LYS A 231 18.02 -3.86 -18.69
N PRO A 232 18.06 -2.89 -17.75
CA PRO A 232 19.20 -2.76 -16.84
C PRO A 232 19.30 -3.88 -15.78
N LEU A 233 18.30 -4.76 -15.66
CA LEU A 233 18.30 -5.83 -14.68
C LEU A 233 19.18 -7.01 -15.12
N THR A 234 19.73 -7.71 -14.13
CA THR A 234 20.43 -8.99 -14.37
C THR A 234 19.41 -10.08 -14.71
N GLU A 235 19.80 -11.08 -15.51
CA GLU A 235 18.97 -12.26 -15.83
C GLU A 235 18.34 -12.93 -14.58
N VAL A 236 19.11 -13.01 -13.50
CA VAL A 236 18.65 -13.56 -12.21
C VAL A 236 17.54 -12.70 -11.60
N GLU A 237 17.66 -11.38 -11.67
CA GLU A 237 16.69 -10.42 -11.13
C GLU A 237 15.40 -10.41 -11.97
N LEU A 238 15.54 -10.50 -13.30
CA LEU A 238 14.41 -10.58 -14.23
C LEU A 238 13.61 -11.88 -14.05
N THR A 239 14.31 -13.01 -13.92
CA THR A 239 13.68 -14.31 -13.65
C THR A 239 12.95 -14.31 -12.31
N HIS A 240 13.58 -13.76 -11.27
CA HIS A 240 12.96 -13.61 -9.95
C HIS A 240 11.70 -12.75 -10.02
N LEU A 241 11.75 -11.61 -10.72
CA LEU A 241 10.61 -10.72 -10.93
C LEU A 241 9.45 -11.45 -11.62
N ARG A 242 9.73 -12.20 -12.69
CA ARG A 242 8.71 -12.94 -13.46
C ARG A 242 8.01 -14.00 -12.61
N ASP A 243 8.77 -14.81 -11.89
CA ASP A 243 8.22 -15.88 -11.05
C ASP A 243 7.37 -15.33 -9.90
N HIS A 244 7.87 -14.31 -9.20
CA HIS A 244 7.20 -13.78 -8.01
C HIS A 244 6.04 -12.84 -8.34
N TYR A 245 6.09 -12.10 -9.44
CA TYR A 245 5.01 -11.15 -9.79
C TYR A 245 3.66 -11.84 -9.95
N PHE A 246 3.59 -12.89 -10.78
CA PHE A 246 2.33 -13.59 -11.03
C PHE A 246 1.84 -14.33 -9.78
N LYS A 247 2.77 -14.92 -9.01
CA LYS A 247 2.45 -15.60 -7.76
C LYS A 247 1.94 -14.65 -6.67
N PHE A 248 2.53 -13.47 -6.52
CA PHE A 248 2.23 -12.55 -5.41
C PHE A 248 1.11 -11.56 -5.71
N THR A 249 0.84 -11.26 -6.99
CA THR A 249 -0.25 -10.34 -7.39
C THR A 249 -1.61 -10.61 -6.73
N PRO A 250 -2.14 -11.85 -6.66
CA PRO A 250 -3.42 -12.08 -5.96
C PRO A 250 -3.36 -11.72 -4.47
N TYR A 251 -2.25 -12.02 -3.79
CA TYR A 251 -2.05 -11.68 -2.38
C TYR A 251 -1.88 -10.17 -2.18
N VAL A 252 -1.17 -9.49 -3.08
CA VAL A 252 -1.03 -8.02 -3.07
C VAL A 252 -2.40 -7.36 -3.25
N ARG A 253 -3.24 -7.86 -4.16
CA ARG A 253 -4.62 -7.35 -4.35
C ARG A 253 -5.47 -7.57 -3.10
N SER A 254 -5.43 -8.77 -2.52
CA SER A 254 -6.17 -9.10 -1.29
C SER A 254 -5.75 -8.21 -0.11
N THR A 255 -4.44 -8.05 0.11
CA THR A 255 -3.91 -7.19 1.19
C THR A 255 -4.21 -5.72 0.96
N PHE A 256 -4.23 -5.24 -0.28
CA PHE A 256 -4.66 -3.87 -0.61
C PHE A 256 -6.15 -3.62 -0.32
N ILE A 257 -7.02 -4.59 -0.62
CA ILE A 257 -8.45 -4.53 -0.24
C ILE A 257 -8.58 -4.45 1.28
N TRP A 258 -7.84 -5.29 2.01
CA TRP A 258 -7.80 -5.24 3.47
C TRP A 258 -7.33 -3.89 4.02
N LEU A 259 -6.26 -3.31 3.48
CA LEU A 259 -5.80 -1.97 3.83
C LEU A 259 -6.87 -0.89 3.57
N THR A 260 -7.66 -1.06 2.50
CA THR A 260 -8.78 -0.16 2.19
C THR A 260 -9.86 -0.23 3.26
N LEU A 261 -10.28 -1.43 3.64
CA LEU A 261 -11.27 -1.63 4.71
C LEU A 261 -10.77 -1.04 6.04
N LEU A 262 -9.49 -1.26 6.35
CA LEU A 262 -8.88 -0.71 7.56
C LEU A 262 -8.85 0.83 7.54
N SER A 263 -8.51 1.44 6.39
CA SER A 263 -8.58 2.90 6.23
C SER A 263 -9.98 3.45 6.44
N ILE A 264 -11.01 2.78 5.91
CA ILE A 264 -12.41 3.19 6.10
C ILE A 264 -12.79 3.12 7.59
N VAL A 265 -12.36 2.09 8.31
CA VAL A 265 -12.57 1.99 9.76
C VAL A 265 -11.92 3.16 10.49
N TRP A 266 -10.72 3.59 10.08
CA TRP A 266 -10.08 4.78 10.66
C TRP A 266 -10.87 6.06 10.40
N ASP A 267 -11.41 6.24 9.19
CA ASP A 267 -12.24 7.39 8.85
C ASP A 267 -13.53 7.43 9.68
N VAL A 268 -14.22 6.29 9.81
CA VAL A 268 -15.44 6.18 10.63
C VAL A 268 -15.15 6.47 12.10
N MET A 269 -14.05 5.93 12.63
CA MET A 269 -13.67 6.18 14.02
C MET A 269 -13.17 7.61 14.25
N LEU A 270 -12.63 8.28 13.23
CA LEU A 270 -12.27 9.69 13.30
C LEU A 270 -13.52 10.56 13.40
N VAL A 271 -14.55 10.27 12.59
CA VAL A 271 -15.86 10.94 12.69
C VAL A 271 -16.48 10.70 14.07
N ALA A 272 -16.45 9.47 14.58
CA ALA A 272 -16.91 9.19 15.95
C ALA A 272 -16.13 9.98 17.01
N THR A 273 -14.82 10.15 16.82
CA THR A 273 -13.96 10.97 17.70
C THR A 273 -14.35 12.44 17.65
N ILE A 274 -14.61 12.97 16.46
CA ILE A 274 -15.06 14.36 16.27
C ILE A 274 -16.38 14.61 17.01
N ILE A 275 -17.32 13.67 16.94
CA ILE A 275 -18.66 13.83 17.52
C ILE A 275 -18.67 13.67 19.04
N TYR A 276 -18.01 12.65 19.60
CA TYR A 276 -18.29 12.20 20.97
C TYR A 276 -17.17 12.43 22.00
N PHE A 277 -15.93 12.74 21.60
CA PHE A 277 -14.77 12.68 22.50
C PHE A 277 -13.84 13.89 22.36
N HIS A 278 -13.27 14.42 23.45
CA HIS A 278 -12.37 15.60 23.48
C HIS A 278 -13.02 16.92 23.00
N SER A 279 -12.40 18.04 23.33
CA SER A 279 -12.77 19.36 22.80
C SER A 279 -12.17 19.61 21.40
N MET A 280 -12.70 20.57 20.66
CA MET A 280 -12.15 20.99 19.35
C MET A 280 -10.64 21.21 19.39
N VAL A 281 -10.12 21.99 20.34
CA VAL A 281 -8.68 22.34 20.40
C VAL A 281 -7.82 21.09 20.57
N GLN A 282 -8.20 20.19 21.47
CA GLN A 282 -7.47 18.96 21.74
C GLN A 282 -7.41 18.03 20.51
N LYS A 283 -8.50 17.97 19.74
CA LYS A 283 -8.60 17.19 18.49
C LYS A 283 -7.74 17.80 17.39
N VAL A 284 -7.84 19.11 17.17
CA VAL A 284 -7.09 19.84 16.14
C VAL A 284 -5.59 19.72 16.39
N VAL A 285 -5.12 19.94 17.64
CA VAL A 285 -3.70 19.79 17.99
C VAL A 285 -3.20 18.37 17.69
N GLY A 286 -3.94 17.33 18.11
CA GLY A 286 -3.57 15.94 17.84
C GLY A 286 -3.52 15.62 16.33
N GLY A 287 -4.50 16.10 15.56
CA GLY A 287 -4.55 15.93 14.11
C GLY A 287 -3.42 16.67 13.39
N SER A 288 -3.13 17.92 13.78
CA SER A 288 -2.03 18.70 13.22
C SER A 288 -0.68 18.02 13.45
N ILE A 289 -0.44 17.47 14.65
CA ILE A 289 0.80 16.73 14.94
C ILE A 289 0.94 15.49 14.04
N ALA A 290 -0.16 14.76 13.78
CA ALA A 290 -0.15 13.62 12.86
C ALA A 290 0.23 14.04 11.43
N ILE A 291 -0.37 15.11 10.93
CA ILE A 291 -0.11 15.65 9.59
C ILE A 291 1.34 16.16 9.46
N LEU A 292 1.82 16.91 10.46
CA LEU A 292 3.20 17.40 10.50
C LEU A 292 4.20 16.25 10.51
N THR A 293 3.93 15.21 11.31
CA THR A 293 4.77 14.01 11.37
C THR A 293 4.83 13.31 10.01
N TRP A 294 3.68 13.12 9.37
CA TRP A 294 3.59 12.55 8.03
C TRP A 294 4.33 13.40 6.99
N TYR A 295 4.17 14.73 7.04
CA TYR A 295 4.82 15.64 6.11
C TYR A 295 6.35 15.57 6.26
N PHE A 296 6.82 15.64 7.50
CA PHE A 296 8.22 15.50 7.83
C PHE A 296 8.80 14.19 7.29
N THR A 297 8.13 13.05 7.50
CA THR A 297 8.63 11.75 7.03
C THR A 297 8.50 11.59 5.52
N TYR A 298 7.30 11.60 4.97
CA TYR A 298 7.05 11.21 3.57
C TYR A 298 7.27 12.33 2.55
N LYS A 299 7.06 13.59 2.94
CA LYS A 299 7.17 14.73 2.00
C LYS A 299 8.53 15.40 2.02
N TRP A 300 9.29 15.26 3.11
CA TRP A 300 10.61 15.87 3.24
C TRP A 300 11.73 14.85 3.44
N TRP A 301 11.74 14.07 4.53
CA TRP A 301 12.89 13.24 4.92
C TRP A 301 13.11 12.03 4.01
N PHE A 302 12.06 11.26 3.68
CA PHE A 302 12.15 10.07 2.83
C PHE A 302 12.47 10.34 1.35
N LYS A 303 12.55 11.62 0.97
CA LYS A 303 13.04 12.03 -0.35
C LYS A 303 14.55 12.28 -0.37
N GLN A 304 15.18 12.39 0.79
CA GLN A 304 16.62 12.65 0.90
C GLN A 304 17.42 11.39 0.57
N PRO A 305 18.66 11.52 0.07
CA PRO A 305 19.49 10.37 -0.35
C PRO A 305 19.83 9.41 0.80
N ASN A 306 19.99 9.91 2.03
CA ASN A 306 20.33 9.11 3.21
C ASN A 306 19.10 8.58 3.95
N SER A 307 17.98 8.41 3.25
CA SER A 307 16.71 8.00 3.84
C SER A 307 16.28 6.61 3.34
N PRO A 308 15.25 6.00 3.96
CA PRO A 308 14.64 4.75 3.50
C PRO A 308 14.09 4.75 2.07
N GLY A 309 13.97 5.92 1.42
CA GLY A 309 13.37 6.08 0.09
C GLY A 309 11.83 6.01 0.10
N LEU A 310 11.22 6.36 -1.02
CA LEU A 310 9.76 6.38 -1.19
C LEU A 310 9.18 4.99 -1.52
N PRO A 311 7.90 4.72 -1.19
CA PRO A 311 7.21 3.51 -1.62
C PRO A 311 7.23 3.33 -3.14
N GLY A 312 7.51 2.11 -3.62
CA GLY A 312 7.56 1.78 -5.05
C GLY A 312 8.90 2.09 -5.73
N GLN A 313 9.90 2.64 -5.03
CA GLN A 313 11.26 2.75 -5.55
C GLN A 313 11.96 1.39 -5.49
N GLY A 314 12.20 0.78 -6.64
CA GLY A 314 12.74 -0.58 -6.77
C GLY A 314 14.00 -0.69 -7.61
N CYS A 315 14.19 -1.86 -8.22
CA CYS A 315 15.26 -2.07 -9.21
C CYS A 315 14.91 -1.46 -10.58
N PHE A 316 13.64 -1.21 -10.85
CA PHE A 316 13.15 -0.62 -12.09
C PHE A 316 12.00 0.35 -11.83
N LYS A 317 11.69 1.21 -12.81
CA LYS A 317 10.60 2.19 -12.71
C LYS A 317 9.33 1.64 -13.37
N TYR A 318 8.26 1.50 -12.60
CA TYR A 318 6.95 1.05 -13.10
C TYR A 318 5.80 2.06 -12.91
N THR A 319 5.99 3.07 -12.05
CA THR A 319 4.94 4.02 -11.64
C THR A 319 4.85 5.28 -12.52
N GLU A 320 5.93 5.71 -13.19
CA GLU A 320 6.07 7.09 -13.74
C GLU A 320 5.72 7.30 -15.22
N LEU A 321 5.45 6.26 -16.00
CA LEU A 321 5.37 6.40 -17.47
C LEU A 321 4.05 7.05 -17.99
N GLN A 322 3.06 7.32 -17.13
CA GLN A 322 1.91 8.14 -17.53
C GLN A 322 2.24 9.64 -17.62
N VAL A 323 3.24 10.14 -16.88
CA VAL A 323 3.61 11.57 -16.93
C VAL A 323 4.33 11.89 -18.23
N GLN A 324 5.19 10.99 -18.72
CA GLN A 324 5.82 11.16 -20.03
C GLN A 324 4.83 11.01 -21.16
N ALA A 325 3.93 10.02 -21.15
CA ALA A 325 2.90 9.91 -22.18
C ALA A 325 2.01 11.17 -22.25
N LYS A 326 1.61 11.73 -21.11
CA LYS A 326 0.79 12.95 -21.06
C LYS A 326 1.57 14.22 -21.42
N LYS A 327 2.87 14.30 -21.05
CA LYS A 327 3.77 15.39 -21.50
C LYS A 327 4.05 15.32 -22.99
N ILE A 328 4.29 14.14 -23.56
CA ILE A 328 4.53 13.94 -24.99
C ILE A 328 3.25 14.25 -25.78
N SER A 329 2.09 13.82 -25.30
CA SER A 329 0.78 14.18 -25.88
C SER A 329 0.55 15.70 -25.86
N ALA A 330 0.90 16.36 -24.76
CA ALA A 330 0.81 17.82 -24.64
C ALA A 330 1.83 18.52 -25.55
N PHE A 331 3.07 18.03 -25.65
CA PHE A 331 4.09 18.61 -26.52
C PHE A 331 3.77 18.43 -28.01
N GLN A 332 3.17 17.29 -28.40
CA GLN A 332 2.72 17.03 -29.76
C GLN A 332 1.48 17.87 -30.15
N SER A 333 0.65 18.29 -29.18
CA SER A 333 -0.43 19.26 -29.42
C SER A 333 0.04 20.72 -29.55
N PHE A 334 1.33 21.00 -29.30
CA PHE A 334 1.94 22.34 -29.41
C PHE A 334 3.08 22.41 -30.45
N GLY A 335 3.19 21.42 -31.35
CA GLY A 335 4.10 21.51 -32.51
C GLY A 335 3.56 22.48 -33.58
N PRO A 336 4.41 23.30 -34.24
CA PRO A 336 3.95 24.31 -35.19
C PRO A 336 3.27 23.66 -36.41
N GLN A 337 2.10 24.17 -36.77
CA GLN A 337 1.44 23.91 -38.06
C GLN A 337 2.23 24.49 -39.22
#